data_AF-D0WDI0-F1
#
_entry.id   AF-D0WDI0-F1
#
_cell.length_a   1.000
_cell.length_b   1.000
_cell.length_c   1.000
_cell.angle_alpha   90.00
_cell.angle_beta   90.00
_cell.angle_gamma   90.00
#
_symmetry.space_group_name_H-M   'P 1'
#
loop_
_entity.id
_entity.type
_entity.pdbx_description
1 polymer ?
#
loop_
_entity_poly.entity_id
_entity_poly.type
_entity_poly.pdbx_seq_one_letter_code
_entity_poly.pdbx_strand_id
1 'polypeptide(L)' 'MCIAFYTVNPDQDEYQKSRAFIVRIFVDDELTETKAFPITNPQNTYKTRQEAEEYGRLTVKALMDKQEKTA' A
#
# COMPACT_ATOMS: atom_id res chain seq x y z
N MET A 1 -1.25 -4.55 -21.77
CA MET A 1 -1.06 -5.36 -20.55
C MET A 1 -1.15 -4.38 -19.42
N CYS A 2 -2.28 -4.33 -18.71
CA CYS A 2 -2.40 -3.41 -17.58
C CYS A 2 -1.62 -3.98 -16.41
N ILE A 3 -0.70 -3.18 -15.87
CA ILE A 3 0.10 -3.57 -14.72
C ILE A 3 -0.42 -2.77 -13.54
N ALA A 4 -1.01 -3.47 -12.56
CA ALA A 4 -1.38 -2.89 -11.27
C ALA A 4 -0.43 -3.42 -10.19
N PHE A 5 0.16 -2.53 -9.39
CA PHE A 5 1.06 -2.92 -8.30
C PHE A 5 0.95 -1.94 -7.13
N TYR A 6 1.52 -2.34 -5.99
CA TYR A 6 1.54 -1.50 -4.79
C TYR A 6 2.94 -1.45 -4.16
N THR A 7 3.20 -0.37 -3.42
CA THR A 7 4.38 -0.25 -2.56
C THR A 7 3.95 0.07 -1.14
N VAL A 8 4.71 -0.42 -0.15
CA VAL A 8 4.52 -0.09 1.27
C VAL A 8 5.84 0.44 1.82
N ASN A 9 5.88 1.74 2.13
CA ASN A 9 7.09 2.40 2.63
C ASN A 9 6.78 3.17 3.92
N PRO A 10 7.72 3.25 4.88
CA PRO A 10 7.56 4.16 6.02
C PRO A 10 7.45 5.61 5.55
N ASP A 11 6.73 6.45 6.31
CA ASP A 11 6.55 7.88 6.03
C ASP A 11 7.83 8.71 6.21
N GLN A 12 8.84 8.18 6.91
CA GLN A 12 10.10 8.84 7.20
C GLN A 12 11.29 7.87 7.09
N ASP A 13 12.45 8.41 6.71
CA ASP A 13 13.74 7.70 6.64
C ASP A 13 14.40 7.51 8.03
N GLU A 14 15.36 6.58 8.07
CA GLU A 14 16.05 5.95 9.23
C GLU A 14 16.33 6.81 10.49
N TYR A 15 16.45 8.12 10.36
CA TYR A 15 16.80 9.01 11.48
C TYR A 15 15.60 9.44 12.34
N GLN A 16 14.36 9.29 11.85
CA GLN A 16 13.15 9.58 12.62
C GLN A 16 12.28 8.32 12.74
N LYS A 17 11.69 8.10 13.91
CA LYS A 17 10.72 7.02 14.08
C LYS A 17 9.52 7.29 13.18
N SER A 18 9.34 6.44 12.18
CA SER A 18 8.18 6.47 11.30
C SER A 18 6.87 6.45 12.10
N ARG A 19 5.91 7.25 11.65
CA ARG A 19 4.58 7.41 12.27
C ARG A 19 3.50 6.68 11.49
N ALA A 20 3.78 6.27 10.26
CA ALA A 20 2.84 5.52 9.43
C ALA A 20 3.56 4.71 8.35
N PHE A 21 2.92 3.62 7.91
CA PHE A 21 3.22 3.00 6.62
C PHE A 21 2.34 3.63 5.54
N ILE A 22 2.97 4.00 4.43
CA ILE A 22 2.31 4.61 3.27
C ILE A 22 2.19 3.54 2.19
N VAL A 23 0.95 3.18 1.86
CA VAL A 23 0.61 2.35 0.72
C VAL A 23 0.37 3.26 -0.48
N ARG A 24 1.00 2.94 -1.61
CA ARG A 24 0.75 3.58 -2.90
C ARG A 24 0.32 2.52 -3.90
N ILE A 25 -0.75 2.79 -4.64
CA ILE A 25 -1.27 1.92 -5.70
C ILE A 25 -0.98 2.56 -7.04
N PHE A 26 -0.44 1.77 -7.96
CA PHE A 26 -0.10 2.19 -9.31
C PHE A 26 -0.88 1.36 -10.31
N VAL A 27 -1.37 1.98 -11.37
CA VAL A 27 -1.98 1.33 -12.54
C VAL A 27 -1.36 1.96 -13.77
N ASP A 28 -0.76 1.16 -14.64
CA ASP A 28 -0.08 1.63 -15.85
C ASP A 28 0.95 2.74 -15.55
N ASP A 29 1.72 2.52 -14.48
CA ASP A 29 2.72 3.45 -13.91
C ASP A 29 2.18 4.78 -13.38
N GLU A 30 0.87 4.99 -13.40
CA GLU A 30 0.22 6.15 -12.77
C GLU A 30 -0.16 5.87 -11.32
N LEU A 31 0.18 6.80 -10.41
CA LEU A 31 -0.23 6.74 -9.02
C LEU A 31 -1.74 7.03 -8.90
N THR A 32 -2.53 6.01 -8.58
CA THR A 32 -3.99 6.12 -8.49
C THR A 32 -4.47 6.34 -7.07
N GLU A 33 -3.78 5.77 -6.09
CA GLU A 33 -4.18 5.86 -4.69
C GLU A 33 -2.98 5.96 -3.75
N THR A 34 -3.13 6.76 -2.69
CA THR A 34 -2.21 6.80 -1.56
C THR A 34 -2.98 6.68 -0.25
N LYS A 35 -2.58 5.74 0.60
CA LYS A 35 -3.21 5.48 1.90
C LYS A 35 -2.16 5.41 3.01
N ALA A 36 -2.42 6.10 4.12
CA ALA A 36 -1.59 6.04 5.31
C ALA A 36 -2.17 5.08 6.35
N PHE A 37 -1.30 4.30 6.97
CA PHE A 37 -1.57 3.38 8.08
C PHE A 37 -0.80 3.83 9.32
N PRO A 38 -1.41 4.61 10.23
CA PRO A 38 -0.73 5.15 11.39
C PRO A 38 -0.22 4.05 12.33
N ILE A 39 1.04 4.16 12.75
CA ILE A 39 1.64 3.31 13.77
C ILE A 39 1.13 3.78 15.13
N THR A 40 0.22 2.98 15.72
CA THR A 40 -0.34 3.27 17.05
C THR A 40 0.51 2.72 18.19
N ASN A 41 1.32 1.69 17.92
CA ASN A 41 2.30 1.14 18.85
C ASN A 41 3.71 1.22 18.25
N PRO A 42 4.53 2.23 18.61
CA PRO A 42 5.89 2.39 18.10
C PRO A 42 6.84 1.23 18.45
N GLN A 43 6.52 0.39 19.43
CA GLN A 43 7.32 -0.79 19.79
C GLN A 43 6.95 -2.02 18.96
N ASN A 44 5.80 -2.01 18.27
CA ASN A 44 5.32 -3.11 17.45
C ASN A 44 4.71 -2.58 16.15
N THR A 45 5.58 -2.26 15.20
CA THR A 45 5.20 -1.77 13.87
C THR A 45 4.80 -2.90 12.92
N TYR A 46 5.12 -4.16 13.26
CA TYR A 46 4.87 -5.33 12.42
C TYR A 46 3.39 -5.49 12.06
N LYS A 47 2.50 -5.32 13.04
CA LYS A 47 1.05 -5.44 12.81
C LYS A 47 0.55 -4.39 11.84
N THR A 48 0.90 -3.12 12.04
CA THR A 48 0.52 -2.02 11.14
C THR A 48 1.08 -2.22 9.74
N ARG A 49 2.30 -2.76 9.61
CA ARG A 49 2.89 -3.10 8.32
C ARG A 49 2.11 -4.20 7.61
N GLN A 50 1.75 -5.28 8.30
CA GLN A 50 0.94 -6.36 7.74
C GLN A 50 -0.43 -5.85 7.25
N GLU A 51 -1.07 -4.99 8.02
CA GLU A 51 -2.35 -4.37 7.60
C GLU A 51 -2.19 -3.53 6.33
N ALA A 52 -1.11 -2.77 6.22
CA ALA A 52 -0.78 -2.00 5.03
C ALA A 52 -0.48 -2.88 3.80
N GLU A 53 0.27 -3.97 3.98
CA GLU A 53 0.59 -4.94 2.92
C GLU A 53 -0.67 -5.66 2.43
N GLU A 54 -1.52 -6.13 3.35
CA GLU A 54 -2.77 -6.81 2.99
C GLU A 54 -3.74 -5.88 2.26
N TYR A 55 -3.82 -4.61 2.68
CA TYR A 55 -4.58 -3.59 1.96
C TYR A 55 -4.11 -3.45 0.51
N GLY A 56 -2.80 -3.24 0.30
CA GLY A 56 -2.24 -3.10 -1.04
C GLY A 56 -2.52 -4.31 -1.93
N ARG A 57 -2.34 -5.52 -1.38
CA ARG A 57 -2.61 -6.80 -2.06
C ARG A 57 -4.06 -6.93 -2.49
N LEU A 58 -5.01 -6.66 -1.60
CA LEU A 58 -6.44 -6.78 -1.89
C LEU A 58 -6.91 -5.71 -2.88
N THR A 59 -6.42 -4.48 -2.78
CA THR A 59 -6.76 -3.40 -3.71
C THR A 59 -6.27 -3.70 -5.12
N VAL A 60 -5.02 -4.11 -5.29
CA VAL A 60 -4.48 -4.50 -6.62
C VAL A 60 -5.25 -5.69 -7.19
N LYS A 61 -5.56 -6.70 -6.38
CA LYS A 61 -6.38 -7.84 -6.82
C LYS A 61 -7.75 -7.38 -7.32
N ALA A 62 -8.44 -6.54 -6.56
CA ALA A 62 -9.76 -6.03 -6.95
C ALA A 62 -9.72 -5.21 -8.25
N LEU A 63 -8.65 -4.45 -8.48
CA LEU A 63 -8.43 -3.70 -9.73
C LEU A 63 -8.26 -4.64 -10.92
N MET A 64 -7.42 -5.68 -10.78
CA MET A 64 -7.22 -6.70 -11.82
C MET A 64 -8.52 -7.47 -12.11
N ASP A 65 -9.21 -7.95 -11.07
CA ASP A 65 -10.49 -8.68 -11.20
C ASP A 65 -11.57 -7.84 -11.92
N LYS A 66 -11.56 -6.51 -11.77
CA LYS A 66 -12.49 -5.60 -12.45
C LYS A 66 -12.16 -5.43 -13.92
N GLN A 67 -10.87 -5.34 -14.25
CA GLN A 67 -10.43 -5.23 -15.64
C GLN A 67 -10.76 -6.49 -16.44
N GLU A 68 -10.56 -7.68 -15.87
CA GLU A 68 -10.91 -8.95 -16.52
C GLU A 68 -12.41 -9.08 -16.85
N LYS A 69 -13.29 -8.47 -16.05
CA LYS A 69 -14.74 -8.48 -16.29
C LYS A 69 -15.21 -7.47 -17.34
N THR A 70 -14.35 -6.54 -17.73
CA THR A 70 -14.69 -5.44 -18.65
C THR A 70 -14.03 -5.63 -20.03
N ALA A 71 -13.09 -6.56 -20.15
CA ALA A 71 -12.45 -6.99 -21.39
C ALA A 71 -13.25 -8.10 -22.08
#